data_AF-A0A838TPV9-F1
#
_entry.id   AF-A0A838TPV9-F1
#
_cell.length_a   1.000
_cell.length_b   1.000
_cell.length_c   1.000
_cell.angle_alpha   90.00
_cell.angle_beta   90.00
_cell.angle_gamma   90.00
#
_symmetry.space_group_name_H-M   'P 1'
#
loop_
_entity.id
_entity.type
_entity.pdbx_description
1 polymer ?
#
loop_
_entity_poly.entity_id
_entity_poly.type
_entity_poly.pdbx_seq_one_letter_code
_entity_poly.pdbx_strand_id
1 'polypeptide(L)'
;DKVLIYLSENQASQLKNLYELILQHLEDLLSHIEHRYQKYFNPEEKVPEIYLRLSLADIRKKINTIRKAFAKKADEKLLQIIVTPLSLFIKKKNISYRELMYIKELVRCLTEVDGVDKVNTVSSILSEVTELLVYMNFNCSTFVSYLLTQIEDAINALHEQYQKTERLMELQKEFNQMQLKPGAVFKIHAHPVKEQVTTWISEELFYLEQKQRLISIAPALHDDAIIAEEEKLHLSASVEVLTLLARSAKDSKLILNKQMTVMFRNLAKFCRTTRAENPTAKSMLTKSYVAGRNNKLTAINILHEMIKWIHKY
;
A
#
# COMPACT_ATOMS: atom_id res chain seq x y z
N ASP A 1 -22.53 12.86 -55.97
CA ASP A 1 -23.33 13.60 -56.97
C ASP A 1 -24.21 12.74 -57.89
N LYS A 2 -23.79 11.59 -58.42
CA LYS A 2 -24.68 10.74 -59.26
C LYS A 2 -25.78 9.97 -58.51
N VAL A 3 -25.66 9.79 -57.19
CA VAL A 3 -26.67 9.10 -56.35
C VAL A 3 -27.87 9.99 -56.04
N LEU A 4 -27.71 11.32 -56.05
CA LEU A 4 -28.76 12.28 -55.72
C LEU A 4 -29.79 12.48 -56.84
N ILE A 5 -29.41 12.22 -58.10
CA ILE A 5 -30.29 12.34 -59.27
C ILE A 5 -31.26 11.15 -59.39
N TYR A 6 -30.96 10.01 -58.77
CA TYR A 6 -31.80 8.80 -58.82
C TYR A 6 -32.90 8.74 -57.75
N LEU A 7 -32.92 9.69 -56.81
CA LEU A 7 -33.79 9.65 -55.63
C LEU A 7 -35.16 10.33 -55.82
N SER A 8 -35.48 10.88 -57.00
CA SER A 8 -36.60 11.84 -57.08
C SER A 8 -37.99 11.22 -57.11
N GLU A 9 -38.27 10.03 -57.66
CA GLU A 9 -39.68 9.61 -57.85
C GLU A 9 -39.88 8.09 -57.65
N ASN A 10 -40.49 7.69 -56.53
CA ASN A 10 -41.03 6.36 -56.17
C ASN A 10 -40.13 5.10 -56.12
N GLN A 11 -38.91 5.08 -56.67
CA GLN A 11 -37.95 3.96 -56.47
C GLN A 11 -37.12 4.10 -55.19
N ALA A 12 -37.10 5.29 -54.58
CA ALA A 12 -36.25 5.62 -53.44
C ALA A 12 -36.56 4.80 -52.17
N SER A 13 -37.81 4.39 -51.97
CA SER A 13 -38.24 3.64 -50.77
C SER A 13 -37.81 2.17 -50.82
N GLN A 14 -38.00 1.49 -51.96
CA GLN A 14 -37.56 0.11 -52.16
C GLN A 14 -36.03 0.00 -52.19
N LEU A 15 -35.36 0.95 -52.84
CA LEU A 15 -33.90 1.01 -52.86
C LEU A 15 -33.34 1.24 -51.45
N LYS A 16 -33.96 2.15 -50.67
CA LYS A 16 -33.60 2.38 -49.27
C LYS A 16 -33.80 1.13 -48.41
N ASN A 17 -34.92 0.44 -48.55
CA ASN A 17 -35.17 -0.82 -47.84
C ASN A 17 -34.14 -1.90 -48.20
N LEU A 18 -33.74 -1.99 -49.47
CA LEU A 18 -32.68 -2.90 -49.91
C LEU A 18 -31.33 -2.56 -49.26
N TYR A 19 -30.96 -1.27 -49.22
CA TYR A 19 -29.74 -0.83 -48.55
C TYR A 19 -29.78 -1.10 -47.04
N GLU A 20 -30.91 -0.86 -46.38
CA GLU A 20 -31.10 -1.18 -44.96
C GLU A 20 -30.95 -2.69 -44.70
N LEU A 21 -31.52 -3.54 -45.55
CA LEU A 21 -31.41 -5.00 -45.44
C LEU A 21 -29.96 -5.48 -45.66
N ILE A 22 -29.27 -4.95 -46.68
CA ILE A 22 -27.86 -5.28 -46.93
C ILE A 22 -26.99 -4.86 -45.75
N LEU A 23 -27.21 -3.65 -45.21
CA LEU A 23 -26.48 -3.17 -44.04
C LEU A 23 -26.72 -4.06 -42.82
N GLN A 24 -27.97 -4.46 -42.57
CA GLN A 24 -28.31 -5.37 -41.48
C GLN A 24 -27.61 -6.72 -41.62
N HIS A 25 -27.60 -7.31 -42.82
CA HIS A 25 -26.89 -8.57 -43.06
C HIS A 25 -25.37 -8.45 -42.92
N LEU A 26 -24.78 -7.32 -43.34
CA LEU A 26 -23.36 -7.06 -43.14
C LEU A 26 -23.04 -6.87 -41.64
N GLU A 27 -23.93 -6.25 -40.87
CA GLU A 27 -23.81 -6.13 -39.41
C GLU A 27 -23.93 -7.48 -38.70
N ASP A 28 -24.88 -8.32 -39.11
CA ASP A 28 -25.06 -9.68 -38.59
C ASP A 28 -23.84 -10.55 -38.91
N LEU A 29 -23.32 -10.45 -40.14
CA LEU A 29 -22.12 -11.17 -40.56
C LEU A 29 -20.89 -10.72 -39.77
N LEU A 30 -20.69 -9.41 -39.61
CA LEU A 30 -19.59 -8.87 -38.80
C LEU A 30 -19.69 -9.33 -37.35
N SER A 31 -20.89 -9.27 -36.77
CA SER A 31 -21.16 -9.77 -35.42
C SER A 31 -20.89 -11.27 -35.33
N HIS A 32 -21.28 -12.05 -36.34
CA HIS A 32 -21.03 -13.49 -36.37
C HIS A 32 -19.54 -13.82 -36.43
N ILE A 33 -18.77 -13.12 -37.27
CA ILE A 33 -17.31 -13.28 -37.36
C ILE A 33 -16.64 -12.92 -36.03
N GLU A 34 -17.04 -11.80 -35.43
CA GLU A 34 -16.55 -11.33 -34.14
C GLU A 34 -16.77 -12.36 -33.02
N HIS A 35 -17.95 -12.97 -32.94
CA HIS A 35 -18.29 -13.90 -31.85
C HIS A 35 -17.80 -15.33 -32.09
N ARG A 36 -17.81 -15.81 -33.35
CA ARG A 36 -17.59 -17.22 -33.68
C ARG A 36 -16.16 -17.50 -34.18
N TYR A 37 -15.46 -16.49 -34.69
CA TYR A 37 -14.17 -16.64 -35.35
C TYR A 37 -13.10 -15.70 -34.76
N GLN A 38 -13.10 -15.51 -33.44
CA GLN A 38 -12.15 -14.64 -32.72
C GLN A 38 -10.68 -14.88 -33.09
N LYS A 39 -10.28 -16.13 -33.35
CA LYS A 39 -8.90 -16.49 -33.75
C LYS A 39 -8.46 -15.82 -35.07
N TYR A 40 -9.39 -15.55 -35.97
CA TYR A 40 -9.13 -14.95 -37.29
C TYR A 40 -9.48 -13.46 -37.33
N PHE A 41 -9.97 -12.92 -36.21
CA PHE A 41 -10.38 -11.54 -36.09
C PHE A 41 -9.23 -10.72 -35.52
N ASN A 42 -8.80 -9.67 -36.24
CA ASN A 42 -7.74 -8.77 -35.75
C ASN A 42 -8.37 -7.66 -34.88
N PRO A 43 -8.18 -7.65 -33.55
CA PRO A 43 -8.79 -6.65 -32.68
C PRO A 43 -8.17 -5.25 -32.84
N GLU A 44 -6.97 -5.15 -33.43
CA GLU A 44 -6.31 -3.86 -33.66
C GLU A 44 -6.79 -3.17 -34.94
N GLU A 45 -7.60 -3.83 -35.77
CA GLU A 45 -8.17 -3.21 -36.96
C GLU A 45 -9.18 -2.13 -36.63
N LYS A 46 -9.28 -1.16 -37.54
CA LYS A 46 -10.24 -0.06 -37.43
C LYS A 46 -11.67 -0.58 -37.57
N VAL A 47 -12.54 -0.14 -36.66
CA VAL A 47 -13.97 -0.43 -36.73
C VAL A 47 -14.61 0.25 -37.96
N PRO A 48 -15.43 -0.46 -38.76
CA PRO A 48 -16.22 0.13 -39.82
C PRO A 48 -17.08 1.29 -39.34
N GLU A 49 -17.18 2.35 -40.13
CA GLU A 49 -17.79 3.62 -39.71
C GLU A 49 -19.26 3.49 -39.30
N ILE A 50 -20.00 2.61 -39.99
CA ILE A 50 -21.42 2.35 -39.70
C ILE A 50 -21.58 1.66 -38.35
N TYR A 51 -20.83 0.57 -38.12
CA TYR A 51 -20.84 -0.16 -36.84
C TYR A 51 -20.39 0.73 -35.68
N LEU A 52 -19.37 1.56 -35.92
CA LEU A 52 -18.91 2.53 -34.93
C LEU A 52 -20.01 3.54 -34.59
N ARG A 53 -20.67 4.12 -35.59
CA ARG A 53 -21.75 5.11 -35.39
C ARG A 53 -22.89 4.56 -34.53
N LEU A 54 -23.33 3.33 -34.79
CA LEU A 54 -24.38 2.68 -34.01
C LEU A 54 -23.92 2.41 -32.57
N SER A 55 -22.72 1.86 -32.42
CA SER A 55 -22.15 1.58 -31.10
C SER A 55 -21.99 2.85 -30.25
N LEU A 56 -21.53 3.96 -30.85
CA LEU A 56 -21.39 5.25 -30.17
C LEU A 56 -22.74 5.82 -29.72
N ALA A 57 -23.81 5.60 -30.49
CA ALA A 57 -25.15 6.04 -30.11
C ALA A 57 -25.67 5.29 -28.86
N ASP A 58 -25.44 3.97 -28.78
CA ASP A 58 -25.77 3.16 -27.60
C ASP A 58 -24.93 3.55 -26.38
N ILE A 59 -23.60 3.63 -26.55
CA ILE A 59 -22.65 4.05 -25.50
C ILE A 59 -23.06 5.41 -24.93
N ARG A 60 -23.43 6.38 -25.78
CA ARG A 60 -23.85 7.72 -25.33
C ARG A 60 -25.09 7.68 -24.43
N LYS A 61 -26.08 6.85 -24.77
CA LYS A 61 -27.28 6.66 -23.93
C LYS A 61 -26.89 6.08 -22.57
N LYS A 62 -26.07 5.03 -22.57
CA LYS A 62 -25.63 4.35 -21.34
C LYS A 62 -24.76 5.24 -20.45
N ILE A 63 -23.89 6.10 -21.00
CA ILE A 63 -23.15 7.10 -20.20
C ILE A 63 -24.09 8.02 -19.43
N ASN A 64 -25.19 8.46 -20.05
CA ASN A 64 -26.16 9.30 -19.36
C ASN A 64 -26.89 8.54 -18.25
N THR A 65 -27.17 7.24 -18.45
CA THR A 65 -27.70 6.36 -17.41
C THR A 65 -26.72 6.23 -16.25
N ILE A 66 -25.43 5.95 -16.53
CA ILE A 66 -24.35 5.87 -15.54
C ILE A 66 -24.27 7.18 -14.75
N ARG A 67 -24.19 8.34 -15.42
CA ARG A 67 -24.19 9.65 -14.74
C ARG A 67 -25.35 9.79 -13.76
N LYS A 68 -26.56 9.45 -14.16
CA LYS A 68 -27.75 9.55 -13.30
C LYS A 68 -27.73 8.56 -12.13
N ALA A 69 -27.31 7.32 -12.38
CA ALA A 69 -27.23 6.28 -11.37
C ALA A 69 -26.22 6.64 -10.27
N PHE A 70 -25.07 7.18 -10.67
CA PHE A 70 -23.97 7.50 -9.75
C PHE A 70 -24.01 8.92 -9.18
N ALA A 71 -24.78 9.86 -9.76
CA ALA A 71 -24.87 11.25 -9.29
C ALA A 71 -25.29 11.44 -7.83
N LYS A 72 -25.93 10.43 -7.21
CA LYS A 72 -26.36 10.48 -5.80
C LYS A 72 -25.61 9.49 -4.90
N LYS A 73 -24.73 8.67 -5.47
CA LYS A 73 -24.23 7.43 -4.84
C LYS A 73 -22.71 7.29 -4.88
N ALA A 74 -22.06 7.82 -5.90
CA ALA A 74 -20.60 7.78 -6.01
C ALA A 74 -19.99 9.11 -5.61
N ASP A 75 -18.71 9.04 -5.19
CA ASP A 75 -17.82 10.17 -5.16
C ASP A 75 -17.82 10.88 -6.52
N GLU A 76 -18.11 12.18 -6.51
CA GLU A 76 -18.15 13.02 -7.71
C GLU A 76 -16.83 12.96 -8.48
N LYS A 77 -15.70 12.85 -7.77
CA LYS A 77 -14.37 12.73 -8.36
C LYS A 77 -14.23 11.41 -9.14
N LEU A 78 -14.66 10.30 -8.56
CA LEU A 78 -14.65 8.99 -9.21
C LEU A 78 -15.56 8.99 -10.44
N LEU A 79 -16.74 9.59 -10.35
CA LEU A 79 -17.65 9.72 -11.49
C LEU A 79 -17.00 10.49 -12.64
N GLN A 80 -16.31 11.60 -12.35
CA GLN A 80 -15.59 12.37 -13.35
C GLN A 80 -14.45 11.57 -14.00
N ILE A 81 -13.71 10.78 -13.20
CA ILE A 81 -12.61 9.90 -13.68
C ILE A 81 -13.13 8.84 -14.67
N ILE A 82 -14.33 8.30 -14.44
CA ILE A 82 -14.95 7.30 -15.31
C ILE A 82 -15.52 7.98 -16.58
N VAL A 83 -16.28 9.05 -16.40
CA VAL A 83 -17.09 9.65 -17.46
C VAL A 83 -16.24 10.44 -18.47
N THR A 84 -15.13 11.04 -18.02
CA THR A 84 -14.28 11.86 -18.89
C THR A 84 -13.66 11.04 -20.02
N PRO A 85 -12.99 9.90 -19.76
CA PRO A 85 -12.46 9.04 -20.82
C PRO A 85 -13.54 8.50 -21.76
N LEU A 86 -14.72 8.14 -21.25
CA LEU A 86 -15.85 7.68 -22.08
C LEU A 86 -16.36 8.80 -23.01
N SER A 87 -16.41 10.03 -22.51
CA SER A 87 -16.83 11.20 -23.30
C SER A 87 -15.82 11.57 -24.38
N LEU A 88 -14.52 11.40 -24.10
CA LEU A 88 -13.45 11.57 -25.09
C LEU A 88 -13.48 10.46 -26.15
N PHE A 89 -13.74 9.21 -25.74
CA PHE A 89 -13.86 8.08 -26.64
C PHE A 89 -14.94 8.30 -27.72
N ILE A 90 -16.09 8.86 -27.35
CA ILE A 90 -17.17 9.18 -28.30
C ILE A 90 -16.75 10.17 -29.40
N LYS A 91 -15.75 11.02 -29.13
CA LYS A 91 -15.25 12.01 -30.09
C LYS A 91 -14.11 11.48 -30.96
N LYS A 92 -13.59 10.27 -30.67
CA LYS A 92 -12.45 9.68 -31.38
C LYS A 92 -12.91 9.14 -32.74
N LYS A 93 -12.16 9.44 -33.81
CA LYS A 93 -12.49 9.02 -35.20
C LYS A 93 -11.91 7.67 -35.60
N ASN A 94 -10.72 7.34 -35.08
CA ASN A 94 -10.02 6.10 -35.37
C ASN A 94 -10.02 5.24 -34.11
N ILE A 95 -10.89 4.24 -34.10
CA ILE A 95 -11.13 3.35 -32.97
C ILE A 95 -10.91 1.95 -33.47
N SER A 96 -10.07 1.18 -32.77
CA SER A 96 -9.92 -0.24 -33.06
C SER A 96 -11.03 -1.06 -32.44
N TYR A 97 -11.26 -2.28 -32.95
CA TYR A 97 -12.25 -3.18 -32.36
C TYR A 97 -11.98 -3.45 -30.89
N ARG A 98 -10.72 -3.63 -30.50
CA ARG A 98 -10.33 -3.84 -29.11
C ARG A 98 -10.78 -2.68 -28.22
N GLU A 99 -10.50 -1.44 -28.63
CA GLU A 99 -10.90 -0.26 -27.86
C GLU A 99 -12.43 -0.20 -27.73
N LEU A 100 -13.16 -0.48 -28.82
CA LEU A 100 -14.61 -0.51 -28.81
C LEU A 100 -15.18 -1.61 -27.89
N MET A 101 -14.63 -2.83 -27.96
CA MET A 101 -15.06 -3.94 -27.11
C MET A 101 -14.79 -3.66 -25.64
N TYR A 102 -13.62 -3.11 -25.31
CA TYR A 102 -13.30 -2.70 -23.96
C TYR A 102 -14.35 -1.71 -23.42
N ILE A 103 -14.67 -0.68 -24.20
CA ILE A 103 -15.63 0.35 -23.78
C ILE A 103 -17.05 -0.21 -23.67
N LYS A 104 -17.49 -1.03 -24.63
CA LYS A 104 -18.81 -1.68 -24.58
C LYS A 104 -18.94 -2.52 -23.31
N GLU A 105 -17.91 -3.31 -22.99
CA GLU A 105 -17.90 -4.16 -21.81
C GLU A 105 -17.83 -3.34 -20.51
N LEU A 106 -16.96 -2.33 -20.43
CA LEU A 106 -16.88 -1.44 -19.28
C LEU A 106 -18.23 -0.76 -19.00
N VAL A 107 -18.86 -0.22 -20.04
CA VAL A 107 -20.16 0.44 -19.93
C VAL A 107 -21.25 -0.55 -19.52
N ARG A 108 -21.23 -1.78 -20.07
CA ARG A 108 -22.15 -2.86 -19.66
C ARG A 108 -22.02 -3.17 -18.17
N CYS A 109 -20.80 -3.43 -17.70
CA CYS A 109 -20.56 -3.70 -16.28
C CYS A 109 -20.97 -2.51 -15.41
N LEU A 110 -20.61 -1.27 -15.77
CA LEU A 110 -21.00 -0.07 -15.01
C LEU A 110 -22.51 0.16 -14.95
N THR A 111 -23.27 -0.29 -15.95
CA THR A 111 -24.75 -0.24 -15.91
C THR A 111 -25.38 -1.35 -15.08
N GLU A 112 -24.66 -2.45 -14.87
CA GLU A 112 -25.10 -3.61 -14.06
C GLU A 112 -24.72 -3.46 -12.58
N VAL A 113 -23.76 -2.60 -12.25
CA VAL A 113 -23.46 -2.24 -10.86
C VAL A 113 -24.67 -1.50 -10.29
N ASP A 114 -25.47 -2.24 -9.53
CA ASP A 114 -26.42 -1.66 -8.60
C ASP A 114 -25.60 -0.93 -7.55
N GLY A 115 -25.51 0.40 -7.63
CA GLY A 115 -24.85 1.24 -6.62
C GLY A 115 -25.55 1.21 -5.25
N VAL A 116 -25.99 0.05 -4.81
CA VAL A 116 -26.37 -0.24 -3.44
C VAL A 116 -25.09 -0.75 -2.83
N ASP A 117 -24.51 0.04 -1.93
CA ASP A 117 -23.55 -0.50 -0.97
C ASP A 117 -24.23 -1.68 -0.29
N LYS A 118 -23.98 -2.89 -0.78
CA LYS A 118 -24.10 -4.09 0.03
C LYS A 118 -22.97 -3.97 1.03
N VAL A 119 -23.22 -3.15 2.05
CA VAL A 119 -22.51 -3.16 3.31
C VAL A 119 -22.39 -4.63 3.70
N ASN A 120 -21.17 -5.16 3.63
CA ASN A 120 -20.64 -6.25 4.45
C ASN A 120 -19.22 -6.62 4.03
N THR A 121 -18.30 -5.66 4.09
CA THR A 121 -17.01 -5.96 4.71
C THR A 121 -16.45 -4.68 5.30
N VAL A 122 -16.29 -4.69 6.62
CA VAL A 122 -15.73 -3.62 7.45
C VAL A 122 -14.24 -3.35 7.12
N SER A 123 -13.67 -3.95 6.06
CA SER A 123 -12.23 -3.87 5.72
C SER A 123 -11.88 -3.45 4.28
N SER A 124 -12.80 -3.24 3.34
CA SER A 124 -12.41 -2.84 1.98
C SER A 124 -12.43 -1.32 1.82
N ILE A 125 -11.26 -0.71 1.60
CA ILE A 125 -11.12 0.70 1.20
C ILE A 125 -11.78 0.95 -0.19
N LEU A 126 -12.11 -0.11 -0.91
CA LEU A 126 -12.54 -0.07 -2.29
C LEU A 126 -14.06 -0.21 -2.38
N SER A 127 -14.70 0.74 -3.04
CA SER A 127 -16.11 0.60 -3.43
C SER A 127 -16.26 -0.45 -4.55
N GLU A 128 -17.45 -1.02 -4.71
CA GLU A 128 -17.77 -1.97 -5.78
C GLU A 128 -17.40 -1.45 -7.17
N VAL A 129 -17.60 -0.14 -7.40
CA VAL A 129 -17.18 0.53 -8.63
C VAL A 129 -15.67 0.51 -8.79
N THR A 130 -14.92 0.75 -7.71
CA THR A 130 -13.45 0.74 -7.73
C THR A 130 -12.93 -0.66 -8.01
N GLU A 131 -13.48 -1.68 -7.37
CA GLU A 131 -13.14 -3.08 -7.62
C GLU A 131 -13.43 -3.47 -9.07
N LEU A 132 -14.56 -3.05 -9.63
CA LEU A 132 -14.88 -3.25 -11.05
C LEU A 132 -13.83 -2.60 -11.96
N LEU A 133 -13.39 -1.38 -11.66
CA LEU A 133 -12.39 -0.68 -12.46
C LEU A 133 -11.01 -1.35 -12.37
N VAL A 134 -10.65 -1.90 -11.22
CA VAL A 134 -9.45 -2.74 -11.05
C VAL A 134 -9.59 -4.04 -11.85
N TYR A 135 -10.70 -4.75 -11.72
CA TYR A 135 -11.00 -5.98 -12.46
C TYR A 135 -10.92 -5.77 -13.98
N MET A 136 -11.48 -4.67 -14.47
CA MET A 136 -11.43 -4.28 -15.88
C MET A 136 -10.06 -3.74 -16.32
N ASN A 137 -9.10 -3.57 -15.40
CA ASN A 137 -7.80 -2.96 -15.65
C ASN A 137 -7.92 -1.58 -16.32
N PHE A 138 -8.71 -0.70 -15.69
CA PHE A 138 -8.90 0.70 -16.11
C PHE A 138 -7.66 1.55 -15.78
N ASN A 139 -6.53 1.20 -16.39
CA ASN A 139 -5.20 1.71 -16.11
C ASN A 139 -4.91 3.12 -16.67
N CYS A 140 -5.89 4.03 -16.59
CA CYS A 140 -5.61 5.44 -16.81
C CYS A 140 -4.94 6.04 -15.57
N SER A 141 -3.97 6.95 -15.80
CA SER A 141 -3.21 7.58 -14.73
C SER A 141 -4.10 8.28 -13.70
N THR A 142 -5.17 8.94 -14.16
CA THR A 142 -6.12 9.63 -13.28
C THR A 142 -6.83 8.69 -12.30
N PHE A 143 -7.14 7.46 -12.71
CA PHE A 143 -7.76 6.48 -11.83
C PHE A 143 -6.74 5.88 -10.85
N VAL A 144 -5.54 5.55 -11.34
CA VAL A 144 -4.46 5.04 -10.48
C VAL A 144 -4.11 6.06 -9.40
N SER A 145 -3.92 7.33 -9.76
CA SER A 145 -3.66 8.40 -8.80
C SER A 145 -4.79 8.56 -7.78
N TYR A 146 -6.05 8.48 -8.23
CA TYR A 146 -7.19 8.51 -7.32
C TYR A 146 -7.14 7.38 -6.30
N LEU A 147 -6.86 6.16 -6.75
CA LEU A 147 -6.76 4.99 -5.89
C LEU A 147 -5.64 5.12 -4.87
N LEU A 148 -4.47 5.57 -5.31
CA LEU A 148 -3.31 5.77 -4.43
C LEU A 148 -3.61 6.84 -3.38
N THR A 149 -4.26 7.95 -3.74
CA THR A 149 -4.68 8.97 -2.76
C THR A 149 -5.66 8.39 -1.74
N GLN A 150 -6.63 7.57 -2.14
CA GLN A 150 -7.56 6.93 -1.19
C GLN A 150 -6.82 6.02 -0.20
N ILE A 151 -5.86 5.25 -0.69
CA ILE A 151 -5.02 4.39 0.16
C ILE A 151 -4.19 5.25 1.11
N GLU A 152 -3.51 6.27 0.58
CA GLU A 152 -2.67 7.19 1.36
C GLU A 152 -3.46 7.91 2.45
N ASP A 153 -4.64 8.45 2.14
CA ASP A 153 -5.53 9.09 3.11
C ASP A 153 -5.94 8.12 4.23
N ALA A 154 -6.29 6.88 3.87
CA ALA A 154 -6.67 5.84 4.83
C ALA A 154 -5.49 5.43 5.74
N ILE A 155 -4.28 5.31 5.18
CA ILE A 155 -3.07 5.01 5.96
C ILE A 155 -2.67 6.18 6.84
N ASN A 156 -2.80 7.41 6.36
CA ASN A 156 -2.45 8.62 7.11
C ASN A 156 -3.41 8.91 8.27
N ALA A 157 -4.66 8.43 8.18
CA ALA A 157 -5.61 8.48 9.28
C ALA A 157 -5.22 7.60 10.49
N LEU A 158 -4.36 6.59 10.30
CA LEU A 158 -3.87 5.74 11.37
C LEU A 158 -2.76 6.44 12.17
N HIS A 159 -2.84 6.38 13.50
CA HIS A 159 -1.86 7.03 14.36
C HIS A 159 -0.59 6.21 14.57
N GLU A 160 -0.71 4.90 14.76
CA GLU A 160 0.41 4.05 15.10
C GLU A 160 1.10 3.47 13.85
N GLN A 161 2.44 3.47 13.86
CA GLN A 161 3.25 2.96 12.75
C GLN A 161 3.00 1.46 12.47
N TYR A 162 2.78 0.66 13.51
CA TYR A 162 2.46 -0.75 13.37
C TYR A 162 1.12 -0.95 12.62
N GLN A 163 0.09 -0.17 12.98
CA GLN A 163 -1.21 -0.22 12.31
C GLN A 163 -1.11 0.15 10.83
N LYS A 164 -0.30 1.16 10.48
CA LYS A 164 -0.03 1.52 9.08
C LYS A 164 0.58 0.36 8.29
N THR A 165 1.57 -0.30 8.89
CA THR A 165 2.29 -1.41 8.27
C THR A 165 1.38 -2.61 8.09
N GLU A 166 0.64 -3.01 9.13
CA GLU A 166 -0.35 -4.08 9.09
C GLU A 166 -1.41 -3.80 8.02
N ARG A 167 -1.95 -2.58 7.97
CA ARG A 167 -2.97 -2.20 6.99
C ARG A 167 -2.46 -2.25 5.54
N LEU A 168 -1.22 -1.81 5.30
CA LEU A 168 -0.61 -1.92 3.97
C LEU A 168 -0.38 -3.38 3.57
N MET A 169 0.01 -4.26 4.50
CA MET A 169 0.15 -5.70 4.23
C MET A 169 -1.19 -6.36 3.90
N GLU A 170 -2.26 -5.99 4.60
CA GLU A 170 -3.62 -6.43 4.28
C GLU A 170 -4.03 -6.02 2.87
N LEU A 171 -3.84 -4.74 2.52
CA LEU A 171 -4.15 -4.22 1.19
C LEU A 171 -3.31 -4.92 0.11
N GLN A 172 -2.02 -5.12 0.36
CA GLN A 172 -1.14 -5.83 -0.58
C GLN A 172 -1.68 -7.24 -0.86
N LYS A 173 -2.11 -7.94 0.18
CA LYS A 173 -2.73 -9.27 0.08
C LYS A 173 -4.04 -9.21 -0.71
N GLU A 174 -4.93 -8.27 -0.42
CA GLU A 174 -6.19 -8.08 -1.13
C GLU A 174 -5.96 -7.86 -2.63
N PHE A 175 -5.13 -6.88 -3.00
CA PHE A 175 -4.81 -6.61 -4.41
C PHE A 175 -4.15 -7.80 -5.11
N ASN A 176 -3.24 -8.50 -4.43
CA ASN A 176 -2.61 -9.70 -4.99
C ASN A 176 -3.63 -10.82 -5.27
N GLN A 177 -4.68 -10.93 -4.46
CA GLN A 177 -5.73 -11.95 -4.62
C GLN A 177 -6.83 -11.54 -5.61
N MET A 178 -6.95 -10.25 -5.94
CA MET A 178 -7.91 -9.77 -6.94
C MET A 178 -7.66 -10.40 -8.31
N GLN A 179 -8.76 -10.85 -8.92
CA GLN A 179 -8.77 -11.34 -10.29
C GLN A 179 -8.85 -10.16 -11.26
N LEU A 180 -8.16 -10.29 -12.39
CA LEU A 180 -8.30 -9.37 -13.51
C LEU A 180 -9.10 -10.05 -14.61
N LYS A 181 -9.91 -9.28 -15.34
CA LYS A 181 -10.60 -9.79 -16.53
C LYS A 181 -9.56 -10.09 -17.62
N PRO A 182 -9.45 -11.35 -18.09
CA PRO A 182 -8.47 -11.70 -19.11
C PRO A 182 -8.65 -10.85 -20.38
N GLY A 183 -7.56 -10.28 -20.88
CA GLY A 183 -7.55 -9.48 -22.10
C GLY A 183 -8.17 -8.08 -21.98
N ALA A 184 -8.74 -7.70 -20.83
CA ALA A 184 -9.24 -6.35 -20.61
C ALA A 184 -8.07 -5.41 -20.27
N VAL A 185 -7.83 -4.41 -21.12
CA VAL A 185 -6.81 -3.39 -20.90
C VAL A 185 -7.30 -2.07 -21.49
N PHE A 186 -7.42 -1.02 -20.69
CA PHE A 186 -7.87 0.28 -21.19
C PHE A 186 -6.78 0.99 -22.02
N LYS A 187 -5.55 1.01 -21.52
CA LYS A 187 -4.37 1.60 -22.15
C LYS A 187 -3.30 0.52 -22.33
N ILE A 188 -3.11 0.07 -23.57
CA ILE A 188 -2.20 -1.06 -23.87
C ILE A 188 -0.75 -0.79 -23.46
N HIS A 189 -0.30 0.45 -23.57
CA HIS A 189 1.08 0.83 -23.28
C HIS A 189 1.30 1.25 -21.82
N ALA A 190 0.25 1.23 -21.00
CA ALA A 190 0.38 1.51 -19.57
C ALA A 190 0.41 0.19 -18.80
N HIS A 191 1.12 0.19 -17.68
CA HIS A 191 1.14 -0.94 -16.75
C HIS A 191 -0.28 -1.23 -16.22
N PRO A 192 -0.62 -2.47 -15.86
CA PRO A 192 -1.88 -2.78 -15.22
C PRO A 192 -2.09 -2.00 -13.91
N VAL A 193 -3.35 -1.73 -13.55
CA VAL A 193 -3.69 -1.05 -12.28
C VAL A 193 -3.13 -1.82 -11.10
N LYS A 194 -3.38 -3.13 -11.06
CA LYS A 194 -2.93 -4.02 -9.98
C LYS A 194 -1.42 -3.91 -9.76
N GLU A 195 -0.63 -4.00 -10.83
CA GLU A 195 0.83 -3.91 -10.75
C GLU A 195 1.28 -2.56 -10.17
N GLN A 196 0.77 -1.45 -10.71
CA GLN A 196 1.11 -0.10 -10.24
C GLN A 196 0.84 0.08 -8.74
N VAL A 197 -0.32 -0.41 -8.29
CA VAL A 197 -0.74 -0.28 -6.89
C VAL A 197 0.08 -1.19 -5.99
N THR A 198 0.30 -2.45 -6.37
CA THR A 198 1.12 -3.37 -5.58
C THR A 198 2.58 -2.94 -5.48
N THR A 199 3.12 -2.33 -6.54
CA THR A 199 4.46 -1.75 -6.53
C THR A 199 4.53 -0.59 -5.55
N TRP A 200 3.59 0.35 -5.62
CA TRP A 200 3.51 1.46 -4.67
C TRP A 200 3.40 0.98 -3.22
N ILE A 201 2.53 0.00 -2.93
CA ILE A 201 2.39 -0.56 -1.57
C ILE A 201 3.71 -1.18 -1.10
N SER A 202 4.44 -1.86 -2.00
CA SER A 202 5.72 -2.49 -1.66
C SER A 202 6.80 -1.44 -1.35
N GLU A 203 6.84 -0.35 -2.10
CA GLU A 203 7.73 0.78 -1.86
C GLU A 203 7.39 1.48 -0.55
N GLU A 204 6.11 1.67 -0.24
CA GLU A 204 5.65 2.29 1.00
C GLU A 204 5.99 1.41 2.22
N LEU A 205 5.74 0.10 2.14
CA LEU A 205 6.14 -0.85 3.18
C LEU A 205 7.67 -0.82 3.40
N PHE A 206 8.46 -0.82 2.32
CA PHE A 206 9.90 -0.68 2.42
C PHE A 206 10.32 0.63 3.09
N TYR A 207 9.70 1.75 2.71
CA TYR A 207 9.96 3.06 3.33
C TYR A 207 9.65 3.05 4.83
N LEU A 208 8.50 2.51 5.23
CA LEU A 208 8.11 2.40 6.64
C LEU A 208 9.06 1.49 7.44
N GLU A 209 9.50 0.37 6.86
CA GLU A 209 10.51 -0.49 7.45
C GLU A 209 11.85 0.23 7.63
N GLN A 210 12.35 0.93 6.60
CA GLN A 210 13.60 1.68 6.70
C GLN A 210 13.49 2.81 7.73
N LYS A 211 12.37 3.52 7.76
CA LYS A 211 12.09 4.55 8.77
C LYS A 211 12.11 3.96 10.18
N GLN A 212 11.48 2.80 10.39
CA GLN A 212 11.53 2.10 11.68
C GLN A 212 12.96 1.66 12.02
N ARG A 213 13.73 1.13 11.06
CA ARG A 213 15.15 0.79 11.25
C ARG A 213 15.96 2.01 11.64
N LEU A 214 15.77 3.16 11.00
CA LEU A 214 16.46 4.40 11.37
C LEU A 214 16.09 4.85 12.79
N ILE A 215 14.83 4.75 13.18
CA ILE A 215 14.36 5.05 14.56
C ILE A 215 14.87 4.02 15.57
N SER A 216 15.11 2.77 15.17
CA SER A 216 15.65 1.69 16.02
C SER A 216 17.17 1.55 15.96
N ILE A 217 17.85 2.26 15.05
CA ILE A 217 19.29 2.53 15.03
C ILE A 217 19.59 3.86 15.75
N ALA A 218 18.64 4.80 15.81
CA ALA A 218 18.74 5.99 16.65
C ALA A 218 18.97 5.71 18.16
N PRO A 219 18.48 4.63 18.80
CA PRO A 219 18.85 4.29 20.18
C PRO A 219 20.27 3.74 20.26
N ALA A 220 20.91 3.34 19.15
CA ALA A 220 22.32 2.95 19.13
C ALA A 220 23.26 4.17 19.00
N LEU A 221 22.75 5.33 18.57
CA LEU A 221 23.47 6.61 18.57
C LEU A 221 23.02 7.56 19.71
N HIS A 222 21.93 7.23 20.40
CA HIS A 222 21.39 7.94 21.57
C HIS A 222 21.13 6.98 22.74
N ASP A 223 22.02 6.01 22.96
CA ASP A 223 22.05 5.24 24.21
C ASP A 223 22.66 6.06 25.36
N ASP A 224 22.27 7.33 25.46
CA ASP A 224 22.16 8.08 26.70
C ASP A 224 20.65 8.31 26.93
N ALA A 225 19.88 7.22 27.01
CA ALA A 225 18.66 7.28 27.80
C ALA A 225 19.12 7.70 29.21
N ILE A 226 18.98 8.99 29.51
CA ILE A 226 19.22 9.53 30.84
C ILE A 226 18.16 8.89 31.71
N ILE A 227 18.52 7.79 32.35
CA ILE A 227 17.72 7.17 33.41
C ILE A 227 17.47 8.29 34.42
N ALA A 228 16.20 8.57 34.69
CA ALA A 228 15.82 9.58 35.66
C ALA A 228 16.56 9.26 36.98
N GLU A 229 17.11 10.27 37.66
CA GLU A 229 17.99 10.03 38.81
C GLU A 229 17.31 9.22 39.94
N GLU A 230 15.98 9.27 40.00
CA GLU A 230 15.13 8.53 40.93
C GLU A 230 15.09 7.02 40.64
N GLU A 231 15.31 6.61 39.40
CA GLU A 231 15.30 5.20 38.96
C GLU A 231 16.68 4.53 39.09
N LYS A 232 17.73 5.29 39.38
CA LYS A 232 19.08 4.73 39.60
C LYS A 232 19.15 3.98 40.92
N LEU A 233 19.79 2.81 40.89
CA LEU A 233 20.08 2.01 42.09
C LEU A 233 20.97 2.82 43.05
N HIS A 234 20.43 3.12 44.23
CA HIS A 234 21.18 3.80 45.29
C HIS A 234 21.96 2.78 46.12
N LEU A 235 23.27 2.75 45.93
CA LEU A 235 24.16 1.78 46.56
C LEU A 235 24.87 2.40 47.77
N SER A 236 24.81 1.71 48.91
CA SER A 236 25.51 2.10 50.14
C SER A 236 27.05 2.05 50.03
N ALA A 237 27.57 1.29 49.05
CA ALA A 237 28.99 1.12 48.80
C ALA A 237 29.62 2.31 48.05
N SER A 238 30.90 2.59 48.28
CA SER A 238 31.66 3.56 47.49
C SER A 238 31.96 3.03 46.08
N VAL A 239 32.36 3.92 45.16
CA VAL A 239 32.75 3.53 43.79
C VAL A 239 33.87 2.50 43.79
N GLU A 240 34.86 2.61 44.68
CA GLU A 240 35.96 1.65 44.79
C GLU A 240 35.52 0.25 45.25
N VAL A 241 34.55 0.20 46.18
CA VAL A 241 34.02 -1.07 46.67
C VAL A 241 33.11 -1.70 45.61
N LEU A 242 32.29 -0.89 44.94
CA LEU A 242 31.43 -1.33 43.83
C LEU A 242 32.25 -1.93 42.68
N THR A 243 33.37 -1.30 42.31
CA THR A 243 34.20 -1.79 41.21
C THR A 243 34.91 -3.08 41.55
N LEU A 244 35.28 -3.28 42.82
CA LEU A 244 35.78 -4.55 43.33
C LEU A 244 34.72 -5.65 43.24
N LEU A 245 33.49 -5.38 43.68
CA LEU A 245 32.40 -6.36 43.61
C LEU A 245 32.06 -6.72 42.17
N ALA A 246 31.92 -5.73 41.28
CA ALA A 246 31.65 -5.93 39.86
C ALA A 246 32.77 -6.72 39.15
N ARG A 247 34.03 -6.42 39.49
CA ARG A 247 35.17 -7.18 38.96
C ARG A 247 35.17 -8.62 39.46
N SER A 248 34.96 -8.85 40.75
CA SER A 248 34.86 -10.20 41.33
C SER A 248 33.69 -10.99 40.73
N ALA A 249 32.56 -10.35 40.45
CA ALA A 249 31.43 -10.95 39.75
C ALA A 249 31.79 -11.37 38.31
N LYS A 250 32.56 -10.56 37.58
CA LYS A 250 33.08 -10.95 36.27
C LYS A 250 34.08 -12.10 36.36
N ASP A 251 35.05 -12.01 37.27
CA ASP A 251 36.12 -13.00 37.42
C ASP A 251 35.56 -14.37 37.89
N SER A 252 34.46 -14.37 38.66
CA SER A 252 33.68 -15.56 39.03
C SER A 252 32.70 -16.05 37.95
N LYS A 253 32.68 -15.40 36.78
CA LYS A 253 31.76 -15.69 35.65
C LYS A 253 30.28 -15.46 35.93
N LEU A 254 29.93 -14.73 37.00
CA LEU A 254 28.57 -14.20 37.18
C LEU A 254 28.24 -13.14 36.11
N ILE A 255 29.23 -12.33 35.72
CA ILE A 255 29.11 -11.35 34.61
C ILE A 255 29.92 -11.82 33.40
N LEU A 256 29.27 -11.92 32.23
CA LEU A 256 29.87 -12.50 31.02
C LEU A 256 30.39 -11.47 30.01
N ASN A 257 30.31 -10.17 30.29
CA ASN A 257 30.77 -9.12 29.37
C ASN A 257 32.27 -9.29 29.02
N LYS A 258 32.60 -9.40 27.72
CA LYS A 258 33.99 -9.57 27.25
C LYS A 258 34.89 -8.41 27.72
N GLN A 259 34.46 -7.17 27.51
CA GLN A 259 35.26 -5.98 27.82
C GLN A 259 34.87 -5.35 29.17
N MET A 260 35.86 -5.10 30.04
CA MET A 260 35.65 -4.41 31.33
C MET A 260 35.10 -2.99 31.17
N THR A 261 35.56 -2.29 30.14
CA THR A 261 35.12 -0.92 29.83
C THR A 261 33.62 -0.85 29.52
N VAL A 262 33.10 -1.83 28.78
CA VAL A 262 31.67 -1.93 28.45
C VAL A 262 30.85 -2.27 29.69
N MET A 263 31.34 -3.19 30.53
CA MET A 263 30.70 -3.53 31.80
C MET A 263 30.56 -2.31 32.72
N PHE A 264 31.65 -1.55 32.95
CA PHE A 264 31.61 -0.36 33.81
C PHE A 264 30.82 0.79 33.21
N ARG A 265 30.77 0.90 31.88
CA ARG A 265 29.88 1.86 31.21
C ARG A 265 28.42 1.56 31.52
N ASN A 266 28.02 0.30 31.46
CA ASN A 266 26.65 -0.09 31.78
C ASN A 266 26.37 0.13 33.27
N LEU A 267 27.24 -0.34 34.17
CA LEU A 267 27.08 -0.13 35.62
C LEU A 267 26.99 1.34 36.02
N ALA A 268 27.77 2.21 35.38
CA ALA A 268 27.74 3.65 35.60
C ALA A 268 26.40 4.31 35.25
N LYS A 269 25.67 3.77 34.26
CA LYS A 269 24.35 4.28 33.85
C LYS A 269 23.29 4.03 34.92
N PHE A 270 23.30 2.84 35.53
CA PHE A 270 22.21 2.37 36.41
C PHE A 270 22.44 2.59 37.91
N CYS A 271 23.64 3.05 38.33
CA CYS A 271 24.01 3.09 39.74
C CYS A 271 24.47 4.48 40.19
N ARG A 272 24.03 4.88 41.38
CA ARG A 272 24.62 5.98 42.17
C ARG A 272 25.18 5.43 43.49
N THR A 273 26.25 6.02 43.99
CA THR A 273 26.94 5.57 45.21
C THR A 273 26.88 6.66 46.28
N THR A 274 27.10 6.29 47.55
CA THR A 274 27.14 7.23 48.69
C THR A 274 28.11 8.41 48.52
N ARG A 275 29.13 8.29 47.66
CA ARG A 275 30.18 9.30 47.45
C ARG A 275 30.26 9.84 46.02
N ALA A 276 29.39 9.37 45.12
CA ALA A 276 29.35 9.83 43.73
C ALA A 276 27.98 9.54 43.12
N GLU A 277 27.27 10.61 42.73
CA GLU A 277 25.96 10.55 42.09
C GLU A 277 26.04 10.05 40.64
N ASN A 278 27.09 10.44 39.92
CA ASN A 278 27.32 10.06 38.52
C ASN A 278 28.73 9.45 38.34
N PRO A 279 28.95 8.19 38.77
CA PRO A 279 30.26 7.56 38.66
C PRO A 279 30.62 7.28 37.20
N THR A 280 31.80 7.71 36.75
CA THR A 280 32.20 7.51 35.35
C THR A 280 32.85 6.15 35.12
N ALA A 281 32.60 5.55 33.95
CA ALA A 281 33.19 4.26 33.56
C ALA A 281 34.73 4.25 33.62
N LYS A 282 35.36 5.38 33.27
CA LYS A 282 36.82 5.57 33.33
C LYS A 282 37.33 5.54 34.79
N SER A 283 36.66 6.25 35.70
CA SER A 283 36.98 6.25 37.13
C SER A 283 36.80 4.85 37.73
N MET A 284 35.70 4.19 37.39
CA MET A 284 35.40 2.81 37.81
C MET A 284 36.49 1.82 37.38
N LEU A 285 36.91 1.90 36.11
CA LEU A 285 37.95 1.04 35.55
C LEU A 285 39.28 1.22 36.28
N THR A 286 39.75 2.47 36.46
CA THR A 286 41.00 2.75 37.18
C THR A 286 40.97 2.24 38.62
N LYS A 287 39.87 2.50 39.33
CA LYS A 287 39.68 2.08 40.73
C LYS A 287 39.60 0.56 40.88
N SER A 288 39.14 -0.15 39.85
CA SER A 288 39.11 -1.62 39.86
C SER A 288 40.50 -2.27 39.87
N TYR A 289 41.54 -1.56 39.38
CA TYR A 289 42.92 -2.03 39.39
C TYR A 289 43.69 -1.61 40.64
N VAL A 290 43.39 -0.42 41.18
CA VAL A 290 44.08 0.16 42.34
C VAL A 290 43.19 0.08 43.58
N ALA A 291 43.01 -1.13 44.11
CA ALA A 291 42.16 -1.36 45.26
C ALA A 291 42.91 -1.27 46.59
N GLY A 292 42.61 -0.23 47.39
CA GLY A 292 43.13 -0.07 48.75
C GLY A 292 42.67 -1.19 49.70
N ARG A 293 43.51 -1.49 50.71
CA ARG A 293 43.28 -2.59 51.67
C ARG A 293 41.93 -2.49 52.39
N ASN A 294 41.52 -1.28 52.78
CA ASN A 294 40.24 -1.05 53.45
C ASN A 294 39.04 -1.34 52.54
N ASN A 295 39.13 -0.96 51.25
CA ASN A 295 38.04 -1.21 50.30
C ASN A 295 37.83 -2.71 50.04
N LYS A 296 38.92 -3.50 50.05
CA LYS A 296 38.84 -4.96 49.95
C LYS A 296 38.13 -5.57 51.16
N LEU A 297 38.47 -5.13 52.38
CA LEU A 297 37.80 -5.59 53.60
C LEU A 297 36.31 -5.25 53.58
N THR A 298 35.95 -4.03 53.17
CA THR A 298 34.55 -3.63 53.03
C THR A 298 33.80 -4.48 52.01
N ALA A 299 34.40 -4.76 50.84
CA ALA A 299 33.80 -5.63 49.83
C ALA A 299 33.54 -7.05 50.36
N ILE A 300 34.51 -7.63 51.09
CA ILE A 300 34.38 -8.96 51.70
C ILE A 300 33.23 -8.97 52.74
N ASN A 301 33.15 -7.94 53.59
CA ASN A 301 32.10 -7.85 54.59
C ASN A 301 30.70 -7.77 53.94
N ILE A 302 30.55 -7.00 52.86
CA ILE A 302 29.28 -6.95 52.10
C ILE A 302 28.92 -8.33 51.55
N LEU A 303 29.87 -9.06 50.97
CA LEU A 303 29.62 -10.41 50.47
C LEU A 303 29.23 -11.38 51.58
N HIS A 304 29.85 -11.30 52.76
CA HIS A 304 29.45 -12.13 53.91
C HIS A 304 28.03 -11.80 54.39
N GLU A 305 27.62 -10.52 54.42
CA GLU A 305 26.24 -10.16 54.74
C GLU A 305 25.25 -10.67 53.71
N MET A 306 25.58 -10.60 52.41
CA MET A 306 24.76 -11.19 51.35
C MET A 306 24.62 -12.71 51.54
N ILE A 307 25.69 -13.42 51.88
CA ILE A 307 25.66 -14.85 52.17
C ILE A 307 24.74 -15.16 53.36
N LYS A 308 24.75 -14.35 54.43
CA LYS A 308 23.84 -14.52 55.56
C LYS A 308 22.38 -14.39 55.14
N TRP A 309 22.07 -13.41 54.30
CA TRP A 309 20.72 -13.23 53.75
C TRP A 309 20.29 -14.38 52.84
N ILE A 310 21.20 -14.88 51.99
CA ILE A 310 20.93 -16.03 51.13
C ILE A 310 20.58 -17.28 51.95
N HIS A 311 21.28 -17.54 53.07
CA HIS A 311 20.92 -18.67 53.95
C HIS A 311 19.58 -18.49 54.67
N LYS A 312 19.06 -17.26 54.74
CA LYS A 312 17.79 -16.93 55.37
C LYS A 312 16.62 -17.00 54.39
N TYR A 313 16.88 -16.87 53.09
CA TYR A 313 15.90 -17.07 52.01
C TYR A 313 15.62 -18.57 51.82
#